data_AF-A0A935B4S4-F1
#
_entry.id   AF-A0A935B4S4-F1
#
_cell.length_a   1.000
_cell.length_b   1.000
_cell.length_c   1.000
_cell.angle_alpha   90.00
_cell.angle_beta   90.00
_cell.angle_gamma   90.00
#
_symmetry.space_group_name_H-M   'P 1'
#
loop_
_entity.id
_entity.type
_entity.pdbx_description
1 polymer ?
#
loop_
_entity_poly.entity_id
_entity_poly.type
_entity_poly.pdbx_seq_one_letter_code
_entity_poly.pdbx_strand_id
1 'polypeptide(L)' 'MVDRAQRWLLLDPARARKAVEFLADPSWRAYVFCYVEGHRLCRSFVAGDPGRFARLLDEQLIPADLRPA' A
#
# COMPACT_ATOMS: atom_id res chain seq x y z
N MET A 1 10.01 9.19 16.57
CA MET A 1 9.30 8.77 15.34
C MET A 1 8.18 9.74 14.96
N VAL A 2 7.41 10.25 15.93
CA VAL A 2 6.29 11.18 15.67
C VAL A 2 6.72 12.45 14.94
N ASP A 3 7.80 13.13 15.37
CA ASP A 3 8.28 14.36 14.69
C ASP A 3 8.68 14.12 13.22
N ARG A 4 9.25 12.94 12.94
CA ARG A 4 9.58 12.53 11.56
C ARG A 4 8.29 12.32 10.75
N ALA A 5 7.28 11.68 11.31
CA ALA A 5 5.98 11.51 10.65
C ALA A 5 5.31 12.87 10.39
N GLN A 6 5.34 13.81 11.34
CA GLN A 6 4.81 15.16 11.11
C GLN A 6 5.53 15.87 9.96
N ARG A 7 6.86 15.83 9.95
CA ARG A 7 7.66 16.53 8.94
C ARG A 7 7.50 15.92 7.55
N TRP A 8 7.55 14.61 7.43
CA TRP A 8 7.67 13.94 6.12
C TRP A 8 6.34 13.43 5.57
N LEU A 9 5.37 13.12 6.42
CA LEU A 9 4.01 12.76 6.00
C LEU A 9 3.06 13.98 6.07
N LEU A 10 3.56 15.15 6.50
CA LEU A 10 2.80 16.40 6.63
C LEU A 10 1.54 16.25 7.50
N LEU A 11 1.67 15.47 8.58
CA LEU A 11 0.57 15.17 9.49
C LEU A 11 0.55 16.13 10.68
N ASP A 12 -0.66 16.45 11.14
CA ASP A 12 -0.86 17.10 12.43
C ASP A 12 -0.40 16.19 13.60
N PRO A 13 -0.17 16.72 14.81
CA PRO A 13 0.36 15.95 15.92
C PRO A 13 -0.47 14.71 16.29
N ALA A 14 -1.80 14.79 16.19
CA ALA A 14 -2.67 13.67 16.55
C ALA A 14 -2.57 12.55 15.51
N ARG A 15 -2.62 12.90 14.22
CA ARG A 15 -2.45 11.92 13.13
C ARG A 15 -1.06 11.31 13.10
N ALA A 16 -0.01 12.09 13.36
CA ALA A 16 1.35 11.56 13.39
C ALA A 16 1.56 10.55 14.53
N ARG A 17 0.97 10.81 15.71
CA ARG A 17 0.97 9.82 16.81
C ARG A 17 0.28 8.53 16.38
N LYS A 18 -0.90 8.65 15.78
CA LYS A 18 -1.67 7.48 15.34
C LYS A 18 -0.95 6.68 14.26
N ALA A 19 -0.33 7.35 13.29
CA ALA A 19 0.46 6.71 12.25
C ALA A 19 1.65 5.93 12.84
N VAL A 20 2.36 6.51 13.83
CA VAL A 20 3.47 5.82 14.51
C VAL A 20 2.99 4.63 15.33
N GLU A 21 1.85 4.74 16.04
CA GLU A 21 1.24 3.58 16.73
C GLU A 21 0.96 2.44 15.75
N PHE A 22 0.33 2.74 14.61
CA PHE A 22 0.03 1.75 13.58
C PHE A 22 1.31 1.11 13.00
N LEU A 23 2.33 1.91 12.73
CA LEU A 23 3.61 1.46 12.19
C LEU A 23 4.44 0.63 13.19
N ALA A 24 4.27 0.90 14.48
CA ALA A 24 4.97 0.18 15.54
C ALA A 24 4.23 -1.10 15.98
N ASP A 25 2.96 -1.24 15.63
CA ASP A 25 2.18 -2.43 15.96
C ASP A 25 2.79 -3.68 15.27
N PRO A 26 3.10 -4.74 16.02
CA PRO A 26 3.79 -5.91 15.50
C PRO A 26 2.98 -6.68 14.44
N SER A 27 1.66 -6.58 14.47
CA SER A 27 0.75 -7.21 13.51
C SER A 27 0.53 -6.31 12.29
N TRP A 28 0.34 -5.01 12.50
CA TRP A 28 -0.05 -4.09 11.44
C TRP A 28 1.12 -3.46 10.70
N ARG A 29 2.34 -3.48 11.25
CA ARG A 29 3.54 -2.97 10.56
C ARG A 29 3.77 -3.61 9.19
N ALA A 30 3.34 -4.86 9.00
CA ALA A 30 3.43 -5.55 7.71
C ALA A 30 2.47 -4.95 6.67
N TYR A 31 1.37 -4.35 7.11
CA TYR A 31 0.28 -3.87 6.26
C TYR A 31 0.69 -2.64 5.42
N VAL A 32 1.62 -1.82 5.92
CA VAL A 32 2.14 -0.66 5.15
C VAL A 32 2.84 -1.12 3.87
N PHE A 33 3.55 -2.25 3.91
CA PHE A 33 4.23 -2.78 2.73
C PHE A 33 3.24 -3.29 1.68
N CYS A 34 2.06 -3.76 2.08
CA CYS A 34 1.02 -4.22 1.15
C CYS A 34 0.59 -3.11 0.19
N TYR A 35 0.55 -1.85 0.62
CA TYR A 35 0.19 -0.73 -0.26
C TYR A 35 1.27 -0.43 -1.29
N VAL A 36 2.53 -0.28 -0.86
CA VAL A 36 3.64 0.10 -1.75
C VAL A 36 3.96 -1.03 -2.74
N GLU A 37 4.07 -2.26 -2.24
CA GLU A 37 4.40 -3.43 -3.07
C GLU A 37 3.19 -3.89 -3.88
N GLY A 38 1.98 -3.83 -3.32
CA GLY A 38 0.75 -4.11 -4.05
C GLY A 38 0.53 -3.13 -5.20
N HIS A 39 0.76 -1.84 -4.99
CA HIS A 39 0.69 -0.85 -6.07
C HIS A 39 1.68 -1.15 -7.20
N ARG A 40 2.92 -1.55 -6.88
CA ARG A 40 3.92 -1.96 -7.88
C ARG A 40 3.46 -3.16 -8.72
N LEU A 41 2.91 -4.19 -8.07
CA LEU A 41 2.36 -5.37 -8.74
C LEU A 41 1.18 -4.99 -9.65
N CYS A 42 0.17 -4.29 -9.11
CA CYS A 42 -1.00 -3.88 -9.89
C CYS A 42 -0.61 -2.99 -11.08
N ARG A 43 0.29 -2.02 -10.88
CA ARG A 43 0.77 -1.16 -11.96
C ARG A 43 1.47 -1.94 -13.07
N SER A 44 2.30 -2.92 -12.70
CA SER A 44 3.03 -3.75 -13.65
C SER A 44 2.09 -4.69 -14.43
N PHE A 45 1.10 -5.26 -13.75
CA PHE A 45 0.05 -6.07 -14.37
C PHE A 45 -0.79 -5.27 -15.38
N VAL A 46 -1.25 -4.07 -14.97
CA VAL A 46 -2.07 -3.18 -15.80
C VAL A 46 -1.32 -2.75 -17.05
N ALA A 47 -0.05 -2.34 -16.93
CA ALA A 47 0.81 -1.97 -18.07
C ALA A 47 0.17 -0.98 -19.07
N GLY A 48 -0.75 -0.12 -18.61
CA GLY A 48 -1.49 0.83 -19.45
C GLY A 48 -2.73 0.28 -20.15
N ASP A 49 -3.07 -0.99 -19.96
CA ASP A 49 -4.26 -1.66 -20.52
C ASP A 49 -5.49 -1.47 -19.61
N PRO A 50 -6.52 -0.72 -20.04
CA PRO A 50 -7.74 -0.52 -19.26
C PRO A 50 -8.53 -1.81 -19.02
N GLY A 51 -8.44 -2.79 -19.92
CA GLY A 51 -9.08 -4.09 -19.75
C GLY A 51 -8.48 -4.86 -18.58
N ARG A 52 -7.15 -4.84 -18.43
CA ARG A 52 -6.48 -5.42 -17.25
C ARG A 52 -6.80 -4.66 -15.96
N PHE A 53 -7.00 -3.34 -16.04
CA PHE A 53 -7.47 -2.60 -14.88
C PHE A 53 -8.87 -3.02 -14.42
N ALA A 54 -9.82 -3.23 -15.35
CA ALA A 54 -11.15 -3.75 -15.01
C ALA A 54 -11.08 -5.10 -14.30
N ARG A 55 -10.19 -6.00 -14.74
CA ARG A 55 -9.96 -7.29 -14.05
C ARG A 55 -9.56 -7.14 -12.58
N LEU A 56 -8.76 -6.13 -12.23
CA LEU A 56 -8.42 -5.86 -10.82
C LEU A 56 -9.63 -5.46 -9.96
N LEU A 57 -10.70 -4.96 -10.58
CA LEU A 57 -11.93 -4.54 -9.91
C LEU A 57 -12.99 -5.64 -9.88
N ASP A 58 -13.06 -6.45 -10.94
CA ASP A 58 -14.15 -7.40 -11.16
C ASP A 58 -13.79 -8.85 -10.76
N GLU A 59 -12.49 -9.20 -10.77
CA GLU A 59 -12.01 -10.55 -10.47
C GLU A 59 -11.39 -10.66 -9.07
N GLN A 60 -11.53 -11.84 -8.45
CA GLN A 60 -10.87 -12.16 -7.18
C GLN A 60 -9.43 -12.64 -7.42
N LEU A 61 -8.52 -11.69 -7.67
CA LEU A 61 -7.11 -11.96 -7.91
C LEU A 61 -6.29 -11.95 -6.62
N ILE A 62 -5.28 -12.82 -6.56
CA ILE A 62 -4.27 -12.85 -5.50
C ILE A 62 -2.92 -12.33 -6.03
N PRO A 63 -1.97 -11.92 -5.15
CA PRO A 63 -0.67 -11.41 -5.60
C PRO A 63 0.12 -12.34 -6.52
N ALA A 64 -0.13 -13.66 -6.45
CA ALA A 64 0.50 -14.63 -7.35
C ALA A 64 0.03 -14.47 -8.80
N ASP A 65 -1.23 -14.08 -9.03
CA ASP A 65 -1.83 -13.92 -10.36
C ASP A 65 -1.29 -12.69 -11.10
N LEU A 66 -0.72 -11.73 -10.36
CA LEU A 66 -0.22 -10.45 -10.90
C LEU A 66 1.28 -10.48 -11.23
N ARG A 67 1.98 -11.57 -10.88
CA ARG A 67 3.42 -11.69 -11.17
C ARG A 67 3.63 -11.99 -12.66
N PRO A 68 4.67 -11.42 -13.29
CA PRO A 68 5.11 -11.87 -14.61
C PRO A 68 5.39 -13.39 -14.58
N ALA A 69 5.09 -14.06 -15.69
CA ALA A 69 5.45 -15.47 -15.89
C ALA A 69 6.98 -15.65 -15.95
#